data_AF-A0A941XRM0-F1
#
_entry.id   AF-A0A941XRM0-F1
#
_cell.length_a   1.000
_cell.length_b   1.000
_cell.length_c   1.000
_cell.angle_alpha   90.00
_cell.angle_beta   90.00
_cell.angle_gamma   90.00
#
_symmetry.space_group_name_H-M   'P 1'
#
loop_
_entity.id
_entity.type
_entity.pdbx_description
1 polymer ?
#
loop_
_entity_poly.entity_id
_entity_poly.type
_entity_poly.pdbx_seq_one_letter_code
_entity_poly.pdbx_strand_id
1 'polypeptide(L)'
;MKRGELVEPQKPIVFYIDPATPRKWRKYMIKAVESWRPAFEEAGFKNAIYAREWPEDDPEIDLEDIRYSIIHYIASPVANSNGHQISDPRSGEIIQARVGWHHNVMKLVHDWYMVQAGINDPQGRKMCVNEELMGRLIEFICAHEIGHTLGLRHNLGASRQTPVEKLRDKKWLEENGHTVSIMDYARFNYVAQPEDSVSVDGLFPRIGIYDKWAIQWGYTPLWGTSDDEEDRLVLNEMIKKKQKENKRLWFGAEGYNRDPRCQREDLGDNPVIAAEYGIRNLKRVMKVLPEWTYEEGDFNTHLLSMHRSIIDQYRRFLIHAAVHIGGICRNFKVAEEAGIVYEPVEREMQKQALQFLSDYLFTPPDWLFGEKYLYRIYESPQREMYKIVEDVLNPEEYPLLDPETFIGMKDYAADRVGCYTVEEYLSDLKHILFGELQTRQTIGNFRRHSQQICVESMVSLLNNEKYKKTDVPVIARNFLVGLAQDIQKNKSYFKDTVSREHLAYLYAKIQKQLE
;
A
#
# COMPACT_ATOMS: atom_id res chain seq x y z
N MET A 1 37.86 -9.95 -7.59
CA MET A 1 37.01 -8.82 -7.99
C MET A 1 37.46 -8.17 -9.31
N LYS A 2 38.61 -7.50 -9.42
CA LYS A 2 39.05 -6.88 -10.71
C LYS A 2 39.13 -7.85 -11.91
N ARG A 3 39.36 -9.15 -11.66
CA ARG A 3 39.35 -10.21 -12.67
C ARG A 3 37.95 -10.78 -13.00
N GLY A 4 36.87 -10.23 -12.44
CA GLY A 4 35.50 -10.76 -12.57
C GLY A 4 35.18 -11.94 -11.64
N GLU A 5 36.13 -12.39 -10.82
CA GLU A 5 35.95 -13.48 -9.86
C GLU A 5 35.32 -12.98 -8.54
N LEU A 6 34.40 -13.77 -7.97
CA LEU A 6 33.85 -13.57 -6.63
C LEU A 6 34.94 -13.63 -5.56
N VAL A 7 34.89 -12.72 -4.59
CA VAL A 7 35.86 -12.65 -3.48
C VAL A 7 35.16 -12.74 -2.14
N GLU A 8 35.87 -13.23 -1.12
CA GLU A 8 35.39 -13.16 0.26
C GLU A 8 35.78 -11.81 0.85
N PRO A 9 34.84 -11.09 1.49
CA PRO A 9 35.19 -9.87 2.20
C PRO A 9 36.05 -10.21 3.42
N GLN A 10 36.96 -9.32 3.79
CA GLN A 10 37.79 -9.48 4.98
C GLN A 10 36.93 -9.55 6.26
N LYS A 11 35.85 -8.76 6.29
CA LYS A 11 34.84 -8.77 7.35
C LYS A 11 33.47 -9.03 6.73
N PRO A 12 32.92 -10.25 6.83
CA PRO A 12 31.55 -10.51 6.41
C PRO A 12 30.55 -9.85 7.37
N ILE A 13 29.36 -9.58 6.86
CA ILE A 13 28.21 -9.13 7.65
C ILE A 13 27.62 -10.34 8.36
N VAL A 14 27.73 -10.36 9.69
CA VAL A 14 27.27 -11.47 10.53
C VAL A 14 26.14 -11.02 11.43
N PHE A 15 24.97 -11.62 11.25
CA PHE A 15 23.84 -11.45 12.17
C PHE A 15 23.82 -12.57 13.20
N TYR A 16 23.52 -12.22 14.45
CA TYR A 16 23.26 -13.18 15.50
C TYR A 16 21.78 -13.21 15.86
N ILE A 17 21.25 -14.40 16.10
CA ILE A 17 19.89 -14.57 16.58
C ILE A 17 19.87 -14.51 18.09
N ASP A 18 19.09 -13.59 18.63
CA ASP A 18 18.87 -13.47 20.08
C ASP A 18 18.41 -14.82 20.67
N PRO A 19 19.05 -15.31 21.74
CA PRO A 19 18.69 -16.59 22.38
C PRO A 19 17.26 -16.61 22.93
N ALA A 20 16.64 -15.45 23.23
CA ALA A 20 15.23 -15.37 23.61
C ALA A 20 14.28 -15.71 22.45
N THR A 21 14.77 -15.73 21.20
CA THR A 21 13.98 -16.13 20.04
C THR A 21 13.57 -17.60 20.16
N PRO A 22 12.28 -17.94 20.00
CA PRO A 22 11.82 -19.34 20.00
C PRO A 22 12.60 -20.18 18.97
N ARG A 23 13.18 -21.30 19.44
CA ARG A 23 14.11 -22.14 18.65
C ARG A 23 13.59 -22.52 17.26
N LYS A 24 12.30 -22.86 17.15
CA LYS A 24 11.66 -23.23 15.88
C LYS A 24 11.71 -22.12 14.81
N TRP A 25 11.81 -20.86 15.20
CA TRP A 25 11.84 -19.71 14.28
C TRP A 25 13.26 -19.29 13.86
N ARG A 26 14.29 -19.65 14.65
CA ARG A 26 15.68 -19.24 14.39
C ARG A 26 16.15 -19.63 12.98
N LYS A 27 15.81 -20.83 12.51
CA LYS A 27 16.13 -21.30 11.15
C LYS A 27 15.58 -20.41 10.03
N TYR A 28 14.39 -19.84 10.20
CA TYR A 28 13.76 -18.97 9.22
C TYR A 28 14.38 -17.57 9.21
N MET A 29 14.75 -17.05 10.39
CA MET A 29 15.49 -15.78 10.50
C MET A 29 16.90 -15.90 9.91
N ILE A 30 17.57 -17.04 10.12
CA ILE A 30 18.87 -17.32 9.47
C ILE A 30 18.69 -17.32 7.94
N LYS A 31 17.69 -18.05 7.45
CA LYS A 31 17.39 -18.11 6.01
C LYS A 31 17.06 -16.74 5.41
N ALA A 32 16.34 -15.89 6.16
CA ALA A 32 16.05 -14.52 5.74
C ALA A 32 17.32 -13.69 5.50
N VAL A 33 18.30 -13.77 6.40
CA VAL A 33 19.61 -13.11 6.23
C VAL A 33 20.35 -13.70 5.02
N GLU A 34 20.39 -15.03 4.92
CA GLU A 34 21.12 -15.71 3.84
C GLU A 34 20.47 -15.52 2.47
N SER A 35 19.18 -15.16 2.40
CA SER A 35 18.48 -14.85 1.15
C SER A 35 19.07 -13.66 0.41
N TRP A 36 19.84 -12.79 1.08
CA TRP A 36 20.57 -11.67 0.49
C TRP A 36 21.91 -12.07 -0.15
N ARG A 37 22.42 -13.29 0.05
CA ARG A 37 23.69 -13.74 -0.56
C ARG A 37 23.75 -13.55 -2.08
N PRO A 38 22.71 -13.92 -2.87
CA PRO A 38 22.76 -13.72 -4.32
C PRO A 38 22.92 -12.25 -4.75
N ALA A 39 22.40 -11.30 -3.96
CA ALA A 39 22.58 -9.87 -4.23
C ALA A 39 24.05 -9.45 -4.06
N PHE A 40 24.71 -9.95 -3.01
CA PHE A 40 26.15 -9.72 -2.79
C PHE A 40 27.03 -10.46 -3.81
N GLU A 41 26.63 -11.62 -4.28
CA GLU A 41 27.32 -12.34 -5.36
C GLU A 41 27.29 -11.52 -6.66
N GLU A 42 26.16 -10.89 -7.00
CA GLU A 42 26.06 -9.96 -8.13
C GLU A 42 26.87 -8.67 -7.92
N ALA A 43 27.09 -8.27 -6.66
CA ALA A 43 28.04 -7.23 -6.29
C ALA A 43 29.50 -7.70 -6.29
N GLY A 44 29.78 -8.99 -6.52
CA GLY A 44 31.11 -9.58 -6.65
C GLY A 44 31.69 -10.21 -5.38
N PHE A 45 30.88 -10.42 -4.34
CA PHE A 45 31.28 -11.05 -3.08
C PHE A 45 30.60 -12.40 -2.87
N LYS A 46 31.37 -13.41 -2.45
CA LYS A 46 30.83 -14.67 -1.90
C LYS A 46 30.94 -14.67 -0.38
N ASN A 47 30.05 -15.37 0.29
CA ASN A 47 30.02 -15.47 1.77
C ASN A 47 29.97 -14.11 2.48
N ALA A 48 29.40 -13.09 1.83
CA ALA A 48 29.42 -11.72 2.33
C ALA A 48 28.47 -11.48 3.51
N ILE A 49 27.36 -12.22 3.55
CA ILE A 49 26.33 -12.09 4.57
C ILE A 49 25.84 -13.47 5.01
N TYR A 50 25.73 -13.64 6.33
CA TYR A 50 25.16 -14.84 6.95
C TYR A 50 24.69 -14.57 8.38
N ALA A 51 23.95 -15.53 8.92
CA ALA A 51 23.50 -15.49 10.30
C ALA A 51 23.86 -16.76 11.07
N ARG A 52 23.96 -16.64 12.39
CA ARG A 52 24.16 -17.77 13.30
C ARG A 52 23.47 -17.52 14.64
N GLU A 53 23.31 -18.58 15.42
CA GLU A 53 22.80 -18.41 16.79
C GLU A 53 23.83 -17.68 17.67
N TRP A 54 23.34 -16.95 18.67
CA TRP A 54 24.20 -16.30 19.66
C TRP A 54 25.05 -17.34 20.41
N PRO A 55 26.36 -17.10 20.62
CA PRO A 55 27.20 -17.98 21.42
C PRO A 55 26.83 -17.86 22.91
N GLU A 56 26.07 -18.80 23.45
CA GLU A 56 25.61 -18.75 24.86
C GLU A 56 26.74 -19.00 25.89
N ASP A 57 27.86 -19.59 25.46
CA ASP A 57 28.96 -20.02 26.34
C ASP A 57 30.10 -18.99 26.50
N ASP A 58 29.98 -17.81 25.88
CA ASP A 58 31.00 -16.75 25.93
C ASP A 58 30.50 -15.59 26.83
N PRO A 59 31.04 -15.41 28.04
CA PRO A 59 30.59 -14.35 28.95
C PRO A 59 31.11 -12.95 28.59
N GLU A 60 32.03 -12.84 27.62
CA GLU A 60 32.64 -11.57 27.20
C GLU A 60 31.88 -10.88 26.07
N ILE A 61 30.78 -11.48 25.60
CA ILE A 61 29.92 -10.92 24.56
C ILE A 61 28.54 -10.54 25.12
N ASP A 62 28.08 -9.36 24.74
CA ASP A 62 26.81 -8.79 25.21
C ASP A 62 25.90 -8.49 24.00
N LEU A 63 24.60 -8.73 24.13
CA LEU A 63 23.61 -8.43 23.10
C LEU A 63 23.50 -6.92 22.79
N GLU A 64 24.00 -6.05 23.66
CA GLU A 64 24.05 -4.60 23.46
C GLU A 64 25.42 -4.11 22.95
N ASP A 65 26.35 -5.02 22.68
CA ASP A 65 27.66 -4.67 22.12
C ASP A 65 27.54 -4.23 20.65
N ILE A 66 28.10 -3.05 20.36
CA ILE A 66 28.12 -2.44 19.02
C ILE A 66 28.85 -3.29 17.98
N ARG A 67 29.72 -4.21 18.40
CA ARG A 67 30.49 -5.08 17.50
C ARG A 67 29.65 -6.17 16.83
N TYR A 68 28.45 -6.45 17.35
CA TYR A 68 27.60 -7.53 16.85
C TYR A 68 26.29 -6.99 16.28
N SER A 69 25.95 -7.48 15.08
CA SER A 69 24.63 -7.22 14.49
C SER A 69 23.64 -8.28 14.94
N ILE A 70 22.46 -7.88 15.42
CA ILE A 70 21.56 -8.77 16.15
C ILE A 70 20.14 -8.67 15.62
N ILE A 71 19.49 -9.83 15.44
CA ILE A 71 18.04 -9.95 15.32
C ILE A 71 17.50 -10.15 16.74
N HIS A 72 17.02 -9.05 17.32
CA HIS A 72 16.59 -8.95 18.71
C HIS A 72 15.12 -9.31 18.85
N TYR A 73 14.83 -10.25 19.75
CA TYR A 73 13.47 -10.73 19.95
C TYR A 73 12.78 -9.96 21.07
N ILE A 74 11.67 -9.30 20.72
CA ILE A 74 10.90 -8.46 21.63
C ILE A 74 9.58 -9.17 21.95
N ALA A 75 9.44 -9.68 23.18
CA ALA A 75 8.21 -10.29 23.67
C ALA A 75 7.12 -9.23 23.94
N SER A 76 6.57 -8.64 22.87
CA SER A 76 5.64 -7.52 22.93
C SER A 76 4.32 -7.82 22.21
N PRO A 77 3.18 -7.33 22.71
CA PRO A 77 1.89 -7.40 22.02
C PRO A 77 1.81 -6.40 20.84
N VAL A 78 2.78 -5.51 20.68
CA VAL A 78 2.88 -4.61 19.53
C VAL A 78 3.19 -5.45 18.28
N ALA A 79 2.38 -5.31 17.24
CA ALA A 79 2.58 -6.02 15.98
C ALA A 79 3.43 -5.16 15.04
N ASN A 80 4.76 -5.24 15.20
CA ASN A 80 5.69 -4.45 14.40
C ASN A 80 7.05 -5.15 14.23
N SER A 81 7.82 -4.69 13.25
CA SER A 81 9.23 -5.00 13.08
C SER A 81 9.96 -3.75 12.64
N ASN A 82 11.27 -3.68 12.91
CA ASN A 82 12.10 -2.60 12.40
C ASN A 82 13.54 -3.06 12.17
N GLY A 83 14.16 -2.49 11.14
CA GLY A 83 15.58 -2.58 10.86
C GLY A 83 16.23 -1.23 11.08
N HIS A 84 17.26 -1.21 11.92
CA HIS A 84 18.07 -0.04 12.23
C HIS A 84 19.55 -0.35 11.98
N GLN A 85 20.30 0.69 11.66
CA GLN A 85 21.73 0.61 11.48
C GLN A 85 22.44 1.79 12.14
N ILE A 86 23.67 1.55 12.57
CA ILE A 86 24.60 2.57 13.04
C ILE A 86 25.73 2.66 12.03
N SER A 87 25.99 3.87 11.54
CA SER A 87 27.08 4.16 10.63
C SER A 87 28.17 4.98 11.33
N ASP A 88 29.44 4.70 10.98
CA ASP A 88 30.54 5.59 11.36
C ASP A 88 30.38 6.92 10.60
N PRO A 89 30.23 8.07 11.29
CA PRO A 89 29.99 9.35 10.63
C PRO A 89 31.18 9.84 9.79
N ARG A 90 32.36 9.23 9.91
CA ARG A 90 33.58 9.61 9.18
C ARG A 90 33.74 8.88 7.86
N SER A 91 33.28 7.62 7.80
CA SER A 91 33.44 6.77 6.61
C SER A 91 32.12 6.41 5.94
N GLY A 92 30.99 6.57 6.64
CA GLY A 92 29.69 6.07 6.21
C GLY A 92 29.51 4.56 6.36
N GLU A 93 30.54 3.82 6.80
CA GLU A 93 30.49 2.37 7.00
C GLU A 93 29.40 2.02 8.01
N ILE A 94 28.51 1.09 7.64
CA ILE A 94 27.55 0.48 8.57
C ILE A 94 28.33 -0.46 9.48
N ILE A 95 28.48 -0.07 10.75
CA ILE A 95 29.29 -0.80 11.75
C ILE A 95 28.44 -1.73 12.61
N GLN A 96 27.13 -1.50 12.68
CA GLN A 96 26.18 -2.35 13.40
C GLN A 96 24.81 -2.31 12.73
N ALA A 97 24.14 -3.45 12.71
CA ALA A 97 22.75 -3.61 12.34
C ALA A 97 21.93 -4.20 13.50
N ARG A 98 20.71 -3.71 13.69
CA ARG A 98 19.76 -4.24 14.67
C ARG A 98 18.39 -4.41 14.04
N VAL A 99 17.85 -5.62 14.12
CA VAL A 99 16.46 -5.89 13.75
C VAL A 99 15.64 -6.09 15.02
N GLY A 100 14.68 -5.23 15.28
CA GLY A 100 13.69 -5.42 16.34
C GLY A 100 12.54 -6.29 15.85
N TRP A 101 12.43 -7.51 16.37
CA TRP A 101 11.39 -8.47 16.03
C TRP A 101 10.36 -8.59 17.14
N HIS A 102 9.20 -7.94 17.01
CA HIS A 102 8.15 -8.07 18.01
C HIS A 102 7.35 -9.36 17.82
N HIS A 103 7.11 -10.12 18.89
CA HIS A 103 6.39 -11.40 18.85
C HIS A 103 5.06 -11.31 18.10
N ASN A 104 4.27 -10.26 18.35
CA ASN A 104 2.93 -10.14 17.79
C ASN A 104 2.90 -9.71 16.31
N VAL A 105 4.06 -9.47 15.67
CA VAL A 105 4.11 -9.30 14.21
C VAL A 105 3.59 -10.55 13.49
N MET A 106 3.71 -11.74 14.11
CA MET A 106 3.15 -12.99 13.61
C MET A 106 1.62 -12.92 13.40
N LYS A 107 0.89 -12.24 14.29
CA LYS A 107 -0.56 -12.03 14.11
C LYS A 107 -0.83 -11.16 12.88
N LEU A 108 -0.05 -10.11 12.70
CA LEU A 108 -0.22 -9.18 11.58
C LEU A 108 -0.03 -9.87 10.22
N VAL A 109 1.05 -10.63 10.05
CA VAL A 109 1.27 -11.36 8.80
C VAL A 109 0.33 -12.53 8.60
N HIS A 110 -0.11 -13.17 9.68
CA HIS A 110 -1.19 -14.15 9.59
C HIS A 110 -2.46 -13.52 9.00
N ASP A 111 -2.91 -12.39 9.57
CA ASP A 111 -4.15 -11.75 9.15
C ASP A 111 -4.05 -11.26 7.70
N TRP A 112 -2.91 -10.66 7.31
CA TRP A 112 -2.63 -10.30 5.92
C TRP A 112 -2.65 -11.52 4.99
N TYR A 113 -1.98 -12.61 5.36
CA TYR A 113 -1.88 -13.79 4.52
C TYR A 113 -3.25 -14.46 4.31
N MET A 114 -4.04 -14.62 5.37
CA MET A 114 -5.38 -15.19 5.28
C MET A 114 -6.28 -14.36 4.33
N VAL A 115 -6.25 -13.04 4.46
CA VAL A 115 -7.09 -12.13 3.68
C VAL A 115 -6.63 -12.03 2.22
N GLN A 116 -5.33 -11.92 1.98
CA GLN A 116 -4.77 -11.65 0.65
C GLN A 116 -4.51 -12.93 -0.16
N ALA A 117 -4.09 -14.01 0.49
CA ALA A 117 -3.61 -15.23 -0.17
C ALA A 117 -4.37 -16.50 0.22
N GLY A 118 -5.12 -16.52 1.32
CA GLY A 118 -5.78 -17.72 1.85
C GLY A 118 -6.76 -18.39 0.89
N ILE A 119 -7.33 -17.66 -0.07
CA ILE A 119 -8.17 -18.26 -1.11
C ILE A 119 -7.36 -19.13 -2.08
N ASN A 120 -6.09 -18.75 -2.36
CA ASN A 120 -5.18 -19.44 -3.26
C ASN A 120 -4.31 -20.48 -2.53
N ASP A 121 -4.03 -20.31 -1.24
CA ASP A 121 -3.30 -21.28 -0.41
C ASP A 121 -4.16 -21.81 0.76
N PRO A 122 -4.58 -23.10 0.72
CA PRO A 122 -5.30 -23.74 1.82
C PRO A 122 -4.61 -23.67 3.19
N GLN A 123 -3.29 -23.52 3.26
CA GLN A 123 -2.56 -23.43 4.52
C GLN A 123 -2.89 -22.16 5.31
N GLY A 124 -3.28 -21.08 4.62
CA GLY A 124 -3.62 -19.78 5.23
C GLY A 124 -5.05 -19.68 5.78
N ARG A 125 -5.83 -20.76 5.77
CA ARG A 125 -7.28 -20.75 6.06
C ARG A 125 -7.63 -21.07 7.52
N LYS A 126 -6.67 -20.96 8.43
CA LYS A 126 -6.85 -21.30 9.86
C LYS A 126 -6.25 -20.20 10.72
N MET A 127 -6.92 -19.87 11.83
CA MET A 127 -6.41 -18.91 12.83
C MET A 127 -5.05 -19.29 13.42
N CYS A 128 -4.74 -20.59 13.47
CA CYS A 128 -3.41 -21.10 13.78
C CYS A 128 -2.87 -21.86 12.57
N VAL A 129 -2.03 -21.18 11.78
CA VAL A 129 -1.31 -21.80 10.66
C VAL A 129 -0.21 -22.73 11.17
N ASN A 130 0.24 -23.65 10.31
CA ASN A 130 1.31 -24.59 10.65
C ASN A 130 2.67 -23.87 10.80
N GLU A 131 3.65 -24.58 11.36
CA GLU A 131 5.01 -24.03 11.57
C GLU A 131 5.66 -23.61 10.25
N GLU A 132 5.46 -24.38 9.19
CA GLU A 132 6.08 -24.12 7.89
C GLU A 132 5.62 -22.78 7.30
N LEU A 133 4.30 -22.56 7.23
CA LEU A 133 3.74 -21.31 6.72
C LEU A 133 4.12 -20.13 7.62
N MET A 134 3.95 -20.24 8.94
CA MET A 134 4.35 -19.16 9.85
C MET A 134 5.85 -18.84 9.71
N GLY A 135 6.69 -19.86 9.60
CA GLY A 135 8.12 -19.70 9.36
C GLY A 135 8.43 -18.94 8.08
N ARG A 136 7.72 -19.22 6.98
CA ARG A 136 7.85 -18.46 5.72
C ARG A 136 7.39 -17.00 5.86
N LEU A 137 6.34 -16.74 6.64
CA LEU A 137 5.88 -15.38 6.92
C LEU A 137 6.92 -14.60 7.73
N ILE A 138 7.55 -15.26 8.72
CA ILE A 138 8.68 -14.70 9.49
C ILE A 138 9.88 -14.42 8.59
N GLU A 139 10.24 -15.38 7.72
CA GLU A 139 11.34 -15.24 6.76
C GLU A 139 11.16 -13.99 5.88
N PHE A 140 9.96 -13.77 5.35
CA PHE A 140 9.63 -12.60 4.54
C PHE A 140 9.90 -11.29 5.28
N ILE A 141 9.26 -11.07 6.43
CA ILE A 141 9.41 -9.79 7.14
C ILE A 141 10.86 -9.60 7.58
N CYS A 142 11.50 -10.66 8.09
CA CYS A 142 12.89 -10.57 8.50
C CYS A 142 13.80 -10.19 7.32
N ALA A 143 13.58 -10.75 6.13
CA ALA A 143 14.37 -10.40 4.95
C ALA A 143 14.16 -8.93 4.54
N HIS A 144 12.95 -8.39 4.69
CA HIS A 144 12.66 -6.96 4.50
C HIS A 144 13.45 -6.08 5.48
N GLU A 145 13.41 -6.40 6.78
CA GLU A 145 14.15 -5.62 7.78
C GLU A 145 15.67 -5.70 7.58
N ILE A 146 16.19 -6.86 7.15
CA ILE A 146 17.60 -6.97 6.77
C ILE A 146 17.94 -6.01 5.64
N GLY A 147 17.08 -5.83 4.65
CA GLY A 147 17.29 -4.83 3.60
C GLY A 147 17.48 -3.40 4.15
N HIS A 148 16.71 -3.01 5.17
CA HIS A 148 16.92 -1.72 5.85
C HIS A 148 18.29 -1.63 6.53
N THR A 149 18.70 -2.71 7.19
CA THR A 149 20.03 -2.75 7.83
C THR A 149 21.19 -2.69 6.83
N LEU A 150 20.94 -3.03 5.57
CA LEU A 150 21.88 -2.86 4.45
C LEU A 150 21.82 -1.46 3.82
N GLY A 151 21.12 -0.51 4.44
CA GLY A 151 20.99 0.87 3.97
C GLY A 151 19.91 1.08 2.92
N LEU A 152 19.09 0.06 2.61
CA LEU A 152 18.01 0.21 1.63
C LEU A 152 16.79 0.91 2.25
N ARG A 153 16.23 1.87 1.51
CA ARG A 153 14.94 2.50 1.84
C ARG A 153 13.80 1.77 1.16
N HIS A 154 12.57 2.07 1.59
CA HIS A 154 11.39 1.57 0.89
C HIS A 154 11.38 2.02 -0.57
N ASN A 155 11.15 1.08 -1.49
CA ASN A 155 10.86 1.37 -2.89
C ASN A 155 9.36 1.18 -3.12
N LEU A 156 8.57 2.18 -2.77
CA LEU A 156 7.10 2.15 -2.90
C LEU A 156 6.64 2.17 -4.37
N GLY A 157 7.54 2.36 -5.32
CA GLY A 157 7.26 2.31 -6.76
C GLY A 157 7.59 0.98 -7.44
N ALA A 158 8.02 -0.02 -6.66
CA ALA A 158 8.48 -1.31 -7.18
C ALA A 158 7.33 -2.19 -7.71
N SER A 159 6.20 -2.24 -7.01
CA SER A 159 4.99 -3.01 -7.35
C SER A 159 4.50 -2.66 -8.75
N ARG A 160 4.53 -1.37 -9.07
CA ARG A 160 4.19 -0.78 -10.37
C ARG A 160 5.05 -1.30 -11.53
N GLN A 161 6.26 -1.80 -11.26
CA GLN A 161 7.15 -2.31 -12.30
C GLN A 161 6.78 -3.72 -12.79
N THR A 162 5.69 -4.29 -12.26
CA THR A 162 5.10 -5.54 -12.74
C THR A 162 3.76 -5.25 -13.40
N PRO A 163 3.54 -5.63 -14.68
CA PRO A 163 2.23 -5.53 -15.28
C PRO A 163 1.18 -6.32 -14.50
N VAL A 164 0.00 -5.75 -14.23
CA VAL A 164 -1.02 -6.38 -13.37
C VAL A 164 -1.44 -7.76 -13.85
N GLU A 165 -1.56 -7.97 -15.17
CA GLU A 165 -1.92 -9.27 -15.74
C GLU A 165 -0.83 -10.33 -15.56
N LYS A 166 0.43 -9.92 -15.35
CA LYS A 166 1.53 -10.84 -15.06
C LYS A 166 1.52 -11.34 -13.62
N LEU A 167 0.77 -10.70 -12.73
CA LEU A 167 0.55 -11.18 -11.37
C LEU A 167 -0.35 -12.43 -11.29
N ARG A 168 -0.92 -12.84 -12.43
CA ARG A 168 -1.73 -14.06 -12.58
C ARG A 168 -1.01 -15.14 -13.41
N ASP A 169 0.13 -14.81 -13.99
CA ASP A 169 0.91 -15.71 -14.84
C ASP A 169 1.90 -16.49 -13.97
N LYS A 170 1.59 -17.77 -13.73
CA LYS A 170 2.43 -18.67 -12.92
C LYS A 170 3.89 -18.68 -13.35
N LYS A 171 4.16 -18.81 -14.66
CA LYS A 171 5.53 -18.89 -15.18
C LYS A 171 6.26 -17.57 -14.95
N TRP A 172 5.58 -16.45 -15.19
CA TRP A 172 6.15 -15.14 -14.93
C TRP A 172 6.52 -14.96 -13.46
N LEU A 173 5.62 -15.32 -12.54
CA LEU A 173 5.83 -15.21 -11.10
C LEU A 173 6.98 -16.10 -10.61
N GLU A 174 7.11 -17.31 -11.12
CA GLU A 174 8.22 -18.21 -10.79
C GLU A 174 9.57 -17.58 -11.17
N GLU A 175 9.65 -16.96 -12.36
CA GLU A 175 10.85 -16.30 -12.87
C GLU A 175 11.13 -14.94 -12.20
N ASN A 176 10.11 -14.11 -11.98
CA ASN A 176 10.25 -12.68 -11.67
C ASN A 176 9.80 -12.28 -10.26
N GLY A 177 8.93 -13.07 -9.62
CA GLY A 177 8.16 -12.63 -8.45
C GLY A 177 7.07 -11.63 -8.84
N HIS A 178 6.30 -11.18 -7.85
CA HIS A 178 5.18 -10.25 -8.07
C HIS A 178 5.57 -8.77 -7.93
N THR A 179 6.68 -8.47 -7.26
CA THR A 179 7.30 -7.14 -7.19
C THR A 179 8.79 -7.24 -7.50
N VAL A 180 9.40 -6.13 -7.92
CA VAL A 180 10.84 -6.07 -8.25
C VAL A 180 11.73 -5.84 -7.03
N SER A 181 11.14 -5.51 -5.88
CA SER A 181 11.86 -5.22 -4.64
C SER A 181 11.10 -5.78 -3.44
N ILE A 182 11.79 -6.49 -2.55
CA ILE A 182 11.25 -6.85 -1.22
C ILE A 182 11.07 -5.61 -0.35
N MET A 183 11.80 -4.52 -0.63
CA MET A 183 11.69 -3.23 0.06
C MET A 183 10.43 -2.46 -0.34
N ASP A 184 9.62 -3.03 -1.21
CA ASP A 184 8.25 -2.62 -1.43
C ASP A 184 7.36 -3.05 -0.26
N TYR A 185 6.25 -2.35 -0.08
CA TYR A 185 5.15 -2.78 0.78
C TYR A 185 4.13 -3.66 0.05
N ALA A 186 4.46 -4.25 -1.09
CA ALA A 186 3.61 -5.12 -1.92
C ALA A 186 2.98 -6.36 -1.23
N ARG A 187 3.34 -6.69 0.03
CA ARG A 187 2.83 -7.84 0.82
C ARG A 187 2.63 -9.10 -0.02
N PHE A 188 1.46 -9.75 0.04
CA PHE A 188 1.14 -10.97 -0.70
C PHE A 188 0.36 -10.65 -1.99
N ASN A 189 0.54 -11.49 -3.01
CA ASN A 189 -0.12 -11.32 -4.31
C ASN A 189 -1.64 -11.57 -4.24
N TYR A 190 -2.41 -10.55 -3.88
CA TYR A 190 -3.88 -10.59 -3.84
C TYR A 190 -4.54 -10.55 -5.22
N VAL A 191 -3.77 -10.36 -6.30
CA VAL A 191 -4.27 -10.31 -7.68
C VAL A 191 -4.49 -11.71 -8.23
N ALA A 192 -3.65 -12.68 -7.84
CA ALA A 192 -3.82 -14.07 -8.24
C ALA A 192 -5.21 -14.62 -7.87
N GLN A 193 -5.82 -15.36 -8.79
CA GLN A 193 -7.12 -16.01 -8.62
C GLN A 193 -6.94 -17.54 -8.50
N PRO A 194 -7.91 -18.27 -7.91
CA PRO A 194 -7.79 -19.71 -7.75
C PRO A 194 -7.58 -20.47 -9.07
N GLU A 195 -8.19 -20.01 -10.16
CA GLU A 195 -8.04 -20.56 -11.50
C GLU A 195 -6.62 -20.41 -12.08
N ASP A 196 -5.82 -19.46 -11.59
CA ASP A 196 -4.48 -19.17 -12.11
C ASP A 196 -3.44 -20.22 -11.69
N SER A 197 -3.74 -21.01 -10.64
CA SER A 197 -2.89 -22.09 -10.14
C SER A 197 -1.45 -21.65 -9.82
N VAL A 198 -1.28 -20.40 -9.38
CA VAL A 198 0.01 -19.84 -8.96
C VAL A 198 0.57 -20.64 -7.79
N SER A 199 1.89 -20.83 -7.75
CA SER A 199 2.55 -21.49 -6.63
C SER A 199 2.50 -20.61 -5.38
N VAL A 200 2.68 -21.22 -4.20
CA VAL A 200 2.83 -20.47 -2.94
C VAL A 200 3.97 -19.45 -3.07
N ASP A 201 5.07 -19.79 -3.73
CA ASP A 201 6.19 -18.86 -3.94
C ASP A 201 5.80 -17.64 -4.79
N GLY A 202 4.86 -17.79 -5.73
CA GLY A 202 4.30 -16.69 -6.52
C GLY A 202 3.34 -15.78 -5.73
N LEU A 203 2.98 -16.15 -4.50
CA LEU A 203 2.19 -15.35 -3.57
C LEU A 203 3.06 -14.50 -2.63
N PHE A 204 4.33 -14.88 -2.45
CA PHE A 204 5.24 -14.25 -1.49
C PHE A 204 6.15 -13.20 -2.15
N PRO A 205 6.39 -12.07 -1.46
CA PRO A 205 7.38 -11.12 -1.90
C PRO A 205 8.76 -11.71 -1.60
N ARG A 206 9.75 -11.34 -2.41
CA ARG A 206 11.11 -11.86 -2.34
C ARG A 206 12.10 -10.82 -2.83
N ILE A 207 13.38 -11.02 -2.51
CA ILE A 207 14.47 -10.19 -3.02
C ILE A 207 14.43 -10.24 -4.55
N GLY A 208 14.19 -9.08 -5.15
CA GLY A 208 13.96 -8.93 -6.57
C GLY A 208 15.13 -8.24 -7.28
N ILE A 209 14.94 -8.00 -8.58
CA ILE A 209 15.97 -7.41 -9.45
C ILE A 209 16.40 -6.01 -9.00
N TYR A 210 15.51 -5.24 -8.37
CA TYR A 210 15.85 -3.92 -7.85
C TYR A 210 16.73 -4.02 -6.60
N ASP A 211 16.43 -4.95 -5.70
CA ASP A 211 17.22 -5.11 -4.47
C ASP A 211 18.65 -5.51 -4.79
N LYS A 212 18.82 -6.46 -5.71
CA LYS A 212 20.14 -6.88 -6.19
C LYS A 212 20.88 -5.73 -6.87
N TRP A 213 20.17 -4.95 -7.68
CA TRP A 213 20.73 -3.74 -8.28
C TRP A 213 21.16 -2.72 -7.22
N ALA A 214 20.35 -2.49 -6.19
CA ALA A 214 20.67 -1.55 -5.12
C ALA A 214 21.86 -2.00 -4.29
N ILE A 215 21.99 -3.30 -4.00
CA ILE A 215 23.18 -3.88 -3.36
C ILE A 215 24.40 -3.75 -4.26
N GLN A 216 24.28 -4.05 -5.55
CA GLN A 216 25.39 -3.84 -6.50
C GLN A 216 25.82 -2.37 -6.54
N TRP A 217 24.87 -1.44 -6.58
CA TRP A 217 25.14 -0.01 -6.59
C TRP A 217 25.82 0.47 -5.30
N GLY A 218 25.37 -0.01 -4.13
CA GLY A 218 25.88 0.45 -2.83
C GLY A 218 27.12 -0.28 -2.31
N TYR A 219 27.38 -1.51 -2.75
CA TYR A 219 28.42 -2.36 -2.16
C TYR A 219 29.53 -2.76 -3.14
N THR A 220 29.36 -2.56 -4.45
CA THR A 220 30.49 -2.76 -5.38
C THR A 220 31.53 -1.67 -5.10
N PRO A 221 32.80 -2.01 -4.80
CA PRO A 221 33.82 -0.99 -4.60
C PRO A 221 33.91 -0.07 -5.82
N LEU A 222 34.37 1.16 -5.67
CA LEU A 222 34.70 2.01 -6.80
C LEU A 222 36.23 2.09 -6.89
N TRP A 223 36.76 1.96 -8.11
CA TRP A 223 38.21 1.93 -8.35
C TRP A 223 38.61 3.17 -9.12
N GLY A 224 39.54 3.94 -8.57
CA GLY A 224 40.10 5.12 -9.22
C GLY A 224 39.32 6.40 -8.98
N THR A 225 38.44 6.41 -7.99
CA THR A 225 37.90 7.62 -7.37
C THR A 225 38.74 8.01 -6.15
N SER A 226 38.79 9.31 -5.88
CA SER A 226 39.63 9.89 -4.83
C SER A 226 38.83 10.41 -3.64
N ASP A 227 37.55 10.72 -3.84
CA ASP A 227 36.63 11.27 -2.85
C ASP A 227 35.15 10.92 -3.14
N ASP A 228 34.27 11.36 -2.25
CA ASP A 228 32.83 11.13 -2.26
C ASP A 228 32.11 11.85 -3.41
N GLU A 229 32.62 12.98 -3.88
CA GLU A 229 32.06 13.68 -5.04
C GLU A 229 32.36 12.94 -6.34
N GLU A 230 33.56 12.41 -6.52
CA GLU A 230 33.88 11.53 -7.65
C GLU A 230 33.04 10.24 -7.62
N ASP A 231 32.89 9.62 -6.45
CA ASP A 231 32.00 8.46 -6.25
C ASP A 231 30.56 8.78 -6.66
N ARG A 232 30.03 9.92 -6.20
CA ARG A 232 28.66 10.37 -6.54
C ARG A 232 28.46 10.49 -8.05
N LEU A 233 29.44 10.99 -8.79
CA LEU A 233 29.36 11.12 -10.25
C LEU A 233 29.37 9.75 -10.95
N VAL A 234 30.22 8.83 -10.52
CA VAL A 234 30.25 7.46 -11.07
C VAL A 234 28.94 6.73 -10.78
N LEU A 235 28.45 6.82 -9.54
CA LEU A 235 27.18 6.23 -9.11
C LEU A 235 25.99 6.80 -9.88
N ASN A 236 26.00 8.10 -10.21
CA ASN A 236 24.97 8.73 -11.04
C ASN A 236 24.97 8.17 -12.48
N GLU A 237 26.14 8.01 -13.11
CA GLU A 237 26.23 7.38 -14.44
C GLU A 237 25.76 5.93 -14.43
N MET A 238 26.09 5.19 -13.38
CA MET A 238 25.62 3.82 -13.16
C MET A 238 24.09 3.75 -13.14
N ILE A 239 23.42 4.63 -12.38
CA ILE A 239 21.95 4.72 -12.33
C ILE A 239 21.37 5.04 -13.71
N LYS A 240 21.88 6.09 -14.37
CA LYS A 240 21.39 6.51 -15.70
C LYS A 240 21.49 5.40 -16.72
N LYS A 241 22.61 4.66 -16.74
CA LYS A 241 22.80 3.53 -17.64
C LYS A 241 21.83 2.40 -17.31
N LYS A 242 21.73 2.00 -16.05
CA LYS A 242 20.92 0.84 -15.65
C LYS A 242 19.42 1.05 -15.79
N GLN A 243 18.91 2.24 -15.47
CA GLN A 243 17.50 2.55 -15.68
C GLN A 243 17.12 2.62 -17.17
N LYS A 244 18.06 3.02 -18.06
CA LYS A 244 17.85 2.95 -19.52
C LYS A 244 17.80 1.51 -20.03
N GLU A 245 18.66 0.63 -19.50
CA GLU A 245 18.68 -0.80 -19.84
C GLU A 245 17.43 -1.53 -19.32
N ASN A 246 16.98 -1.20 -18.11
CA ASN A 246 15.83 -1.83 -17.48
C ASN A 246 15.02 -0.82 -16.66
N LYS A 247 13.90 -0.37 -17.24
CA LYS A 247 12.97 0.57 -16.61
C LYS A 247 12.37 0.05 -15.29
N ARG A 248 12.34 -1.27 -15.09
CA ARG A 248 11.87 -1.91 -13.86
C ARG A 248 12.76 -1.64 -12.64
N LEU A 249 13.91 -1.00 -12.84
CA LEU A 249 14.82 -0.59 -11.76
C LEU A 249 14.54 0.83 -11.25
N TRP A 250 13.35 1.37 -11.53
CA TRP A 250 12.94 2.67 -11.03
C TRP A 250 12.73 2.65 -9.50
N PHE A 251 13.12 3.74 -8.84
CA PHE A 251 12.94 3.95 -7.41
C PHE A 251 11.82 4.95 -7.14
N GLY A 252 10.75 4.49 -6.50
CA GLY A 252 9.67 5.33 -5.97
C GLY A 252 9.93 5.62 -4.50
N ALA A 253 10.33 6.86 -4.18
CA ALA A 253 10.73 7.23 -2.83
C ALA A 253 9.56 7.24 -1.83
N GLU A 254 9.86 6.84 -0.59
CA GLU A 254 9.00 7.10 0.57
C GLU A 254 8.94 8.59 0.94
N GLY A 255 7.85 9.02 1.58
CA GLY A 255 7.69 10.37 2.15
C GLY A 255 7.11 11.42 1.20
N TYR A 256 7.03 11.15 -0.10
CA TYR A 256 6.22 11.94 -1.03
C TYR A 256 4.86 11.27 -1.27
N ASN A 257 3.98 11.36 -0.27
CA ASN A 257 2.67 10.68 -0.24
C ASN A 257 1.66 11.18 -1.30
N ARG A 258 2.07 12.04 -2.25
CA ARG A 258 1.21 12.57 -3.32
C ARG A 258 1.42 11.89 -4.68
N ASP A 259 2.49 11.10 -4.88
CA ASP A 259 2.67 10.34 -6.11
C ASP A 259 1.85 9.05 -6.06
N PRO A 260 0.80 8.90 -6.89
CA PRO A 260 -0.08 7.72 -6.87
C PRO A 260 0.61 6.42 -7.32
N ARG A 261 1.84 6.51 -7.81
CA ARG A 261 2.67 5.37 -8.20
C ARG A 261 3.52 4.81 -7.05
N CYS A 262 3.54 5.49 -5.90
CA CYS A 262 4.42 5.20 -4.77
C CYS A 262 3.58 4.87 -3.52
N GLN A 263 2.68 3.88 -3.63
CA GLN A 263 1.72 3.58 -2.57
C GLN A 263 2.16 2.40 -1.71
N ARG A 264 1.64 2.33 -0.49
CA ARG A 264 1.86 1.17 0.37
C ARG A 264 0.81 0.11 0.06
N GLU A 265 1.29 -1.10 -0.20
CA GLU A 265 0.49 -2.32 -0.41
C GLU A 265 -0.38 -2.33 -1.68
N ASP A 266 -0.04 -1.48 -2.66
CA ASP A 266 -0.55 -1.63 -4.01
C ASP A 266 0.20 -2.73 -4.75
N LEU A 267 -0.40 -3.21 -5.84
CA LEU A 267 0.17 -4.22 -6.71
C LEU A 267 -0.05 -3.85 -8.16
N GLY A 268 0.98 -4.05 -8.97
CA GLY A 268 0.90 -3.93 -10.42
C GLY A 268 0.90 -2.51 -10.95
N ASP A 269 0.99 -2.39 -12.28
CA ASP A 269 1.02 -1.11 -13.00
C ASP A 269 -0.34 -0.39 -13.07
N ASN A 270 -1.44 -1.10 -12.79
CA ASN A 270 -2.79 -0.57 -12.67
C ASN A 270 -3.44 -1.01 -11.34
N PRO A 271 -3.41 -0.17 -10.29
CA PRO A 271 -3.97 -0.53 -8.99
C PRO A 271 -5.50 -0.65 -8.98
N VAL A 272 -6.20 -0.04 -9.95
CA VAL A 272 -7.66 -0.21 -10.08
C VAL A 272 -7.99 -1.64 -10.50
N ILE A 273 -7.33 -2.15 -11.53
CA ILE A 273 -7.50 -3.54 -11.98
C ILE A 273 -7.05 -4.52 -10.88
N ALA A 274 -5.93 -4.25 -10.22
CA ALA A 274 -5.44 -5.07 -9.11
C ALA A 274 -6.46 -5.13 -7.97
N ALA A 275 -7.05 -3.99 -7.60
CA ALA A 275 -8.11 -3.90 -6.60
C ALA A 275 -9.36 -4.71 -7.00
N GLU A 276 -9.77 -4.71 -8.26
CA GLU A 276 -10.91 -5.55 -8.72
C GLU A 276 -10.64 -7.04 -8.56
N TYR A 277 -9.41 -7.51 -8.84
CA TYR A 277 -9.00 -8.88 -8.56
C TYR A 277 -8.98 -9.17 -7.05
N GLY A 278 -8.46 -8.24 -6.25
CA GLY A 278 -8.45 -8.33 -4.79
C GLY A 278 -9.86 -8.42 -4.21
N ILE A 279 -10.78 -7.56 -4.63
CA ILE A 279 -12.18 -7.55 -4.19
C ILE A 279 -12.88 -8.87 -4.56
N ARG A 280 -12.59 -9.45 -5.73
CA ARG A 280 -13.10 -10.79 -6.09
C ARG A 280 -12.65 -11.85 -5.09
N ASN A 281 -11.40 -11.80 -4.64
CA ASN A 281 -10.89 -12.69 -3.60
C ASN A 281 -11.55 -12.41 -2.24
N LEU A 282 -11.70 -11.14 -1.83
CA LEU A 282 -12.39 -10.78 -0.58
C LEU A 282 -13.84 -11.29 -0.57
N LYS A 283 -14.56 -11.19 -1.69
CA LYS A 283 -15.91 -11.76 -1.84
C LYS A 283 -15.96 -13.27 -1.60
N ARG A 284 -14.94 -14.01 -2.05
CA ARG A 284 -14.82 -15.45 -1.80
C ARG A 284 -14.52 -15.73 -0.33
N VAL A 285 -13.57 -15.01 0.27
CA VAL A 285 -13.21 -15.13 1.69
C VAL A 285 -14.42 -14.88 2.59
N MET A 286 -15.23 -13.86 2.31
CA MET A 286 -16.46 -13.57 3.06
C MET A 286 -17.42 -14.76 3.14
N LYS A 287 -17.53 -15.58 2.09
CA LYS A 287 -18.42 -16.75 2.10
C LYS A 287 -17.98 -17.88 3.03
N VAL A 288 -16.68 -17.98 3.29
CA VAL A 288 -16.07 -19.06 4.09
C VAL A 288 -15.49 -18.57 5.42
N LEU A 289 -15.58 -17.27 5.69
CA LEU A 289 -14.98 -16.65 6.86
C LEU A 289 -15.38 -17.32 8.19
N PRO A 290 -16.68 -17.63 8.46
CA PRO A 290 -17.06 -18.28 9.71
C PRO A 290 -16.42 -19.66 9.91
N GLU A 291 -16.13 -20.39 8.82
CA GLU A 291 -15.44 -21.68 8.87
C GLU A 291 -13.97 -21.51 9.24
N TRP A 292 -13.29 -20.55 8.61
CA TRP A 292 -11.85 -20.30 8.82
C TRP A 292 -11.53 -19.74 10.20
N THR A 293 -12.50 -19.01 10.78
CA THR A 293 -12.36 -18.35 12.09
C THR A 293 -13.03 -19.12 13.22
N TYR A 294 -13.54 -20.33 12.96
CA TYR A 294 -14.21 -21.11 14.00
C TYR A 294 -13.22 -21.60 15.06
N GLU A 295 -13.57 -21.38 16.31
CA GLU A 295 -12.91 -21.98 17.47
C GLU A 295 -13.96 -22.33 18.53
N GLU A 296 -13.83 -23.51 19.14
CA GLU A 296 -14.75 -23.96 20.18
C GLU A 296 -14.65 -23.05 21.41
N GLY A 297 -15.78 -22.49 21.84
CA GLY A 297 -15.84 -21.57 22.98
C GLY A 297 -15.47 -20.12 22.66
N ASP A 298 -15.06 -19.78 21.44
CA ASP A 298 -14.83 -18.39 21.04
C ASP A 298 -16.15 -17.62 20.89
N PHE A 299 -16.20 -16.40 21.44
CA PHE A 299 -17.33 -15.48 21.34
C PHE A 299 -17.38 -14.76 19.97
N ASN A 300 -16.95 -15.43 18.90
CA ASN A 300 -16.72 -14.87 17.57
C ASN A 300 -15.68 -13.72 17.56
N THR A 301 -14.70 -13.73 18.47
CA THR A 301 -13.63 -12.73 18.50
C THR A 301 -12.73 -12.86 17.28
N HIS A 302 -12.46 -14.09 16.83
CA HIS A 302 -11.72 -14.36 15.60
C HIS A 302 -12.46 -13.90 14.35
N LEU A 303 -13.77 -14.20 14.28
CA LEU A 303 -14.63 -13.75 13.20
C LEU A 303 -14.68 -12.22 13.11
N LEU A 304 -14.83 -11.52 14.24
CA LEU A 304 -14.80 -10.07 14.29
C LEU A 304 -13.44 -9.50 13.85
N SER A 305 -12.33 -10.06 14.35
CA SER A 305 -10.98 -9.63 13.99
C SER A 305 -10.74 -9.76 12.49
N MET A 306 -11.01 -10.93 11.91
CA MET A 306 -10.75 -11.16 10.49
C MET A 306 -11.72 -10.41 9.58
N HIS A 307 -12.98 -10.21 10.00
CA HIS A 307 -13.90 -9.35 9.26
C HIS A 307 -13.40 -7.90 9.21
N ARG A 308 -12.84 -7.38 10.30
CA ARG A 308 -12.19 -6.05 10.30
C ARG A 308 -10.98 -6.01 9.36
N SER A 309 -10.15 -7.05 9.35
CA SER A 309 -9.03 -7.15 8.39
C SER A 309 -9.50 -7.12 6.93
N ILE A 310 -10.65 -7.72 6.60
CA ILE A 310 -11.26 -7.63 5.27
C ILE A 310 -11.76 -6.22 4.97
N ILE A 311 -12.43 -5.56 5.92
CA ILE A 311 -12.85 -4.15 5.77
C ILE A 311 -11.64 -3.25 5.52
N ASP A 312 -10.55 -3.42 6.29
CA ASP A 312 -9.33 -2.64 6.15
C ASP A 312 -8.67 -2.85 4.77
N GLN A 313 -8.62 -4.10 4.30
CA GLN A 313 -8.11 -4.40 2.96
C GLN A 313 -9.01 -3.79 1.87
N TYR A 314 -10.33 -3.87 2.02
CA TYR A 314 -11.28 -3.28 1.09
C TYR A 314 -11.15 -1.76 1.02
N ARG A 315 -11.08 -1.09 2.18
CA ARG A 315 -10.84 0.35 2.30
C ARG A 315 -9.53 0.74 1.63
N ARG A 316 -8.46 -0.06 1.80
CA ARG A 316 -7.17 0.19 1.15
C ARG A 316 -7.27 0.20 -0.38
N PHE A 317 -8.00 -0.76 -0.97
CA PHE A 317 -8.26 -0.78 -2.41
C PHE A 317 -8.99 0.46 -2.91
N LEU A 318 -9.97 0.95 -2.15
CA LEU A 318 -10.68 2.20 -2.47
C LEU A 318 -9.74 3.41 -2.44
N ILE A 319 -8.86 3.49 -1.44
CA ILE A 319 -7.86 4.56 -1.31
C ILE A 319 -6.86 4.51 -2.46
N HIS A 320 -6.39 3.31 -2.84
CA HIS A 320 -5.45 3.14 -3.94
C HIS A 320 -5.99 3.69 -5.26
N ALA A 321 -7.28 3.53 -5.52
CA ALA A 321 -7.95 4.15 -6.66
C ALA A 321 -8.10 5.66 -6.47
N ALA A 322 -8.56 6.11 -5.30
CA ALA A 322 -8.88 7.51 -5.02
C ALA A 322 -7.69 8.46 -5.22
N VAL A 323 -6.47 8.06 -4.84
CA VAL A 323 -5.28 8.92 -4.97
C VAL A 323 -4.88 9.21 -6.42
N HIS A 324 -5.39 8.47 -7.40
CA HIS A 324 -5.15 8.78 -8.81
C HIS A 324 -5.92 10.03 -9.27
N ILE A 325 -7.05 10.34 -8.65
CA ILE A 325 -7.84 11.54 -8.98
C ILE A 325 -7.07 12.78 -8.51
N GLY A 326 -6.74 13.66 -9.46
CA GLY A 326 -5.89 14.84 -9.23
C GLY A 326 -4.47 14.54 -8.75
N GLY A 327 -4.03 13.29 -8.81
CA GLY A 327 -2.70 12.88 -8.36
C GLY A 327 -1.57 13.41 -9.25
N ILE A 328 -0.38 13.57 -8.68
CA ILE A 328 0.79 14.15 -9.35
C ILE A 328 1.97 13.18 -9.26
N CYS A 329 2.38 12.67 -10.41
CA CYS A 329 3.55 11.84 -10.61
C CYS A 329 4.84 12.67 -10.52
N ARG A 330 5.83 12.21 -9.75
CA ARG A 330 7.18 12.78 -9.68
C ARG A 330 8.20 11.87 -10.36
N ASN A 331 8.79 12.34 -11.46
CA ASN A 331 9.88 11.67 -12.16
C ASN A 331 11.23 12.21 -11.64
N PHE A 332 12.02 11.39 -10.96
CA PHE A 332 13.38 11.76 -10.55
C PHE A 332 14.27 11.91 -11.79
N LYS A 333 14.78 13.13 -11.99
CA LYS A 333 15.69 13.50 -13.09
C LYS A 333 16.84 14.30 -12.52
N VAL A 334 18.05 14.01 -12.96
CA VAL A 334 19.21 14.87 -12.68
C VAL A 334 19.21 16.08 -13.63
N ALA A 335 20.00 17.11 -13.31
CA ALA A 335 19.97 18.39 -14.02
C ALA A 335 20.27 18.26 -15.54
N GLU A 336 21.03 17.23 -15.93
CA GLU A 336 21.40 16.95 -17.32
C GLU A 336 20.31 16.20 -18.09
N GLU A 337 19.29 15.66 -17.41
CA GLU A 337 18.20 14.92 -18.05
C GLU A 337 17.05 15.86 -18.44
N ALA A 338 16.76 15.91 -19.74
CA ALA A 338 15.61 16.66 -20.25
C ALA A 338 14.27 16.07 -19.80
N GLY A 339 13.22 16.90 -19.83
CA GLY A 339 11.84 16.51 -19.55
C GLY A 339 11.29 17.08 -18.25
N ILE A 340 10.03 16.79 -17.98
CA ILE A 340 9.30 17.34 -16.84
C ILE A 340 9.39 16.41 -15.62
N VAL A 341 9.56 17.01 -14.44
CA VAL A 341 9.67 16.31 -13.16
C VAL A 341 8.28 16.00 -12.59
N TYR A 342 7.32 16.92 -12.74
CA TYR A 342 5.97 16.74 -12.22
C TYR A 342 4.94 16.66 -13.35
N GLU A 343 4.14 15.60 -13.32
CA GLU A 343 3.13 15.29 -14.31
C GLU A 343 1.81 14.92 -13.61
N PRO A 344 0.66 15.48 -14.04
CA PRO A 344 -0.62 15.00 -13.53
C PRO A 344 -0.85 13.57 -14.00
N VAL A 345 -1.60 12.78 -13.23
CA VAL A 345 -2.08 11.48 -13.69
C VAL A 345 -2.92 11.65 -14.97
N GLU A 346 -2.76 10.73 -15.91
CA GLU A 346 -3.50 10.73 -17.18
C GLU A 346 -5.02 10.74 -16.96
N ARG A 347 -5.75 11.55 -17.75
CA ARG A 347 -7.21 11.73 -17.63
C ARG A 347 -7.98 10.40 -17.60
N GLU A 348 -7.61 9.46 -18.47
CA GLU A 348 -8.28 8.15 -18.56
C GLU A 348 -8.09 7.32 -17.28
N MET A 349 -6.91 7.38 -16.65
CA MET A 349 -6.67 6.69 -15.39
C MET A 349 -7.50 7.30 -14.26
N GLN A 350 -7.65 8.63 -14.22
CA GLN A 350 -8.51 9.30 -13.23
C GLN A 350 -9.99 8.93 -13.42
N LYS A 351 -10.47 8.87 -14.67
CA LYS A 351 -11.83 8.43 -14.98
C LYS A 351 -12.07 6.96 -14.65
N GLN A 352 -11.09 6.09 -14.94
CA GLN A 352 -11.14 4.69 -14.54
C GLN A 352 -11.24 4.56 -13.01
N ALA A 353 -10.43 5.32 -12.26
CA ALA A 353 -10.49 5.35 -10.81
C ALA A 353 -11.85 5.85 -10.28
N LEU A 354 -12.40 6.92 -10.86
CA LEU A 354 -13.71 7.43 -10.47
C LEU A 354 -14.84 6.42 -10.76
N GLN A 355 -14.79 5.73 -11.91
CA GLN A 355 -15.74 4.67 -12.24
C GLN A 355 -15.64 3.50 -11.24
N PHE A 356 -14.43 3.08 -10.88
CA PHE A 356 -14.22 2.07 -9.85
C PHE A 356 -14.85 2.49 -8.50
N LEU A 357 -14.69 3.75 -8.09
CA LEU A 357 -15.32 4.25 -6.86
C LEU A 357 -16.85 4.34 -6.99
N SER A 358 -17.39 4.63 -8.17
CA SER A 358 -18.84 4.49 -8.42
C SER A 358 -19.32 3.07 -8.12
N ASP A 359 -18.58 2.08 -8.60
CA ASP A 359 -18.97 0.67 -8.54
C ASP A 359 -18.74 0.02 -7.16
N TYR A 360 -17.76 0.50 -6.39
CA TYR A 360 -17.34 -0.12 -5.12
C TYR A 360 -17.48 0.78 -3.89
N LEU A 361 -17.38 2.11 -4.01
CA LEU A 361 -17.58 3.02 -2.87
C LEU A 361 -19.02 3.52 -2.79
N PHE A 362 -19.59 3.98 -3.91
CA PHE A 362 -20.91 4.64 -3.93
C PHE A 362 -22.07 3.69 -4.25
N THR A 363 -21.76 2.40 -4.37
CA THR A 363 -22.70 1.28 -4.46
C THR A 363 -22.59 0.46 -3.16
N PRO A 364 -23.71 0.10 -2.50
CA PRO A 364 -23.66 -0.60 -1.22
C PRO A 364 -22.95 -1.96 -1.36
N PRO A 365 -21.87 -2.22 -0.59
CA PRO A 365 -21.16 -3.50 -0.63
C PRO A 365 -21.91 -4.58 0.17
N ASP A 366 -23.07 -5.02 -0.33
CA ASP A 366 -23.92 -6.04 0.31
C ASP A 366 -23.18 -7.38 0.53
N TRP A 367 -22.19 -7.68 -0.30
CA TRP A 367 -21.35 -8.87 -0.14
C TRP A 367 -20.46 -8.81 1.13
N LEU A 368 -20.17 -7.61 1.62
CA LEU A 368 -19.32 -7.37 2.80
C LEU A 368 -20.16 -7.22 4.08
N PHE A 369 -21.36 -6.61 3.99
CA PHE A 369 -22.20 -6.31 5.17
C PHE A 369 -23.57 -7.00 5.20
N GLY A 370 -23.91 -7.79 4.18
CA GLY A 370 -25.22 -8.44 4.04
C GLY A 370 -25.29 -9.88 4.57
N GLU A 371 -24.17 -10.47 4.98
CA GLU A 371 -24.14 -11.83 5.50
C GLU A 371 -24.84 -11.93 6.87
N LYS A 372 -25.75 -12.91 7.02
CA LYS A 372 -26.57 -13.05 8.24
C LYS A 372 -25.74 -13.28 9.50
N TYR A 373 -24.58 -13.93 9.37
CA TYR A 373 -23.71 -14.20 10.52
C TYR A 373 -23.10 -12.93 11.11
N LEU A 374 -23.11 -11.79 10.41
CA LEU A 374 -22.55 -10.53 10.89
C LEU A 374 -23.30 -9.97 12.10
N TYR A 375 -24.58 -10.34 12.28
CA TYR A 375 -25.34 -10.01 13.49
C TYR A 375 -24.83 -10.74 14.76
N ARG A 376 -23.87 -11.66 14.62
CA ARG A 376 -23.15 -12.26 15.75
C ARG A 376 -22.00 -11.37 16.25
N ILE A 377 -21.52 -10.43 15.43
CA ILE A 377 -20.33 -9.62 15.70
C ILE A 377 -20.59 -8.10 15.66
N TYR A 378 -21.73 -7.67 15.12
CA TYR A 378 -22.13 -6.26 15.09
C TYR A 378 -23.59 -6.08 15.53
N GLU A 379 -23.85 -4.98 16.23
CA GLU A 379 -25.21 -4.49 16.49
C GLU A 379 -25.91 -4.09 15.18
N SER A 380 -25.19 -3.39 14.30
CA SER A 380 -25.66 -2.99 12.97
C SER A 380 -24.51 -3.03 11.97
N PRO A 381 -24.44 -4.06 11.11
CA PRO A 381 -23.46 -4.12 10.01
C PRO A 381 -23.53 -2.88 9.10
N GLN A 382 -24.71 -2.27 8.95
CA GLN A 382 -24.92 -1.07 8.15
C GLN A 382 -24.15 0.15 8.70
N ARG A 383 -23.96 0.27 10.02
CA ARG A 383 -23.16 1.36 10.60
C ARG A 383 -21.68 1.23 10.23
N GLU A 384 -21.15 0.01 10.16
CA GLU A 384 -19.76 -0.21 9.71
C GLU A 384 -19.59 0.11 8.23
N MET A 385 -20.60 -0.16 7.42
CA MET A 385 -20.61 0.20 5.99
C MET A 385 -20.52 1.72 5.77
N TYR A 386 -21.19 2.52 6.61
CA TYR A 386 -21.18 3.98 6.51
C TYR A 386 -19.81 4.59 6.79
N LYS A 387 -19.06 4.05 7.75
CA LYS A 387 -17.70 4.52 8.08
C LYS A 387 -16.76 4.49 6.88
N ILE A 388 -16.90 3.53 5.97
CA ILE A 388 -16.06 3.46 4.76
C ILE A 388 -16.32 4.68 3.85
N VAL A 389 -17.58 5.11 3.74
CA VAL A 389 -17.95 6.28 2.95
C VAL A 389 -17.50 7.56 3.63
N GLU A 390 -17.68 7.64 4.95
CA GLU A 390 -17.22 8.77 5.77
C GLU A 390 -15.71 8.97 5.67
N ASP A 391 -14.94 7.88 5.80
CA ASP A 391 -13.50 7.90 5.62
C ASP A 391 -13.16 8.45 4.23
N VAL A 392 -13.56 7.77 3.14
CA VAL A 392 -13.07 8.12 1.80
C VAL A 392 -13.56 9.49 1.29
N LEU A 393 -14.67 10.03 1.82
CA LEU A 393 -15.16 11.39 1.54
C LEU A 393 -14.67 12.46 2.52
N ASN A 394 -13.85 12.12 3.52
CA ASN A 394 -13.29 13.07 4.47
C ASN A 394 -12.23 13.95 3.76
N PRO A 395 -12.46 15.27 3.62
CA PRO A 395 -11.54 16.17 2.92
C PRO A 395 -10.20 16.39 3.63
N GLU A 396 -10.08 15.99 4.91
CA GLU A 396 -8.84 16.12 5.68
C GLU A 396 -7.92 14.90 5.55
N GLU A 397 -8.48 13.74 5.24
CA GLU A 397 -7.75 12.47 5.27
C GLU A 397 -7.56 11.85 3.88
N TYR A 398 -8.46 12.10 2.93
CA TYR A 398 -8.51 11.37 1.65
C TYR A 398 -8.68 12.30 0.43
N PRO A 399 -8.13 11.88 -0.73
CA PRO A 399 -7.94 12.76 -1.88
C PRO A 399 -9.23 13.17 -2.61
N LEU A 400 -10.36 12.46 -2.43
CA LEU A 400 -11.57 12.70 -3.25
C LEU A 400 -12.13 14.11 -3.13
N LEU A 401 -12.09 14.68 -1.92
CA LEU A 401 -12.54 16.03 -1.63
C LEU A 401 -11.42 16.86 -0.97
N ASP A 402 -10.16 16.44 -1.14
CA ASP A 402 -9.01 17.15 -0.57
C ASP A 402 -8.81 18.51 -1.27
N PRO A 403 -8.71 19.62 -0.49
CA PRO A 403 -8.40 20.95 -1.02
C PRO A 403 -7.17 20.99 -1.92
N GLU A 404 -6.10 20.27 -1.57
CA GLU A 404 -4.83 20.30 -2.30
C GLU A 404 -4.96 19.63 -3.68
N THR A 405 -5.77 18.58 -3.75
CA THR A 405 -6.14 17.90 -4.99
C THR A 405 -6.87 18.87 -5.93
N PHE A 406 -7.84 19.64 -5.44
CA PHE A 406 -8.55 20.63 -6.27
C PHE A 406 -7.64 21.74 -6.79
N ILE A 407 -6.75 22.25 -5.93
CA ILE A 407 -5.74 23.25 -6.32
C ILE A 407 -4.84 22.69 -7.41
N GLY A 408 -4.31 21.47 -7.21
CA GLY A 408 -3.44 20.80 -8.18
C GLY A 408 -4.12 20.59 -9.53
N MET A 409 -5.35 20.07 -9.55
CA MET A 409 -6.12 19.88 -10.79
C MET A 409 -6.30 21.19 -11.56
N LYS A 410 -6.62 22.28 -10.85
CA LYS A 410 -6.81 23.60 -11.44
C LYS A 410 -5.49 24.15 -12.02
N ASP A 411 -4.40 24.07 -11.25
CA ASP A 411 -3.10 24.59 -11.66
C ASP A 411 -2.57 23.87 -12.91
N TYR A 412 -2.71 22.55 -13.00
CA TYR A 412 -2.33 21.81 -14.21
C TYR A 412 -3.26 22.06 -15.39
N ALA A 413 -4.56 22.26 -15.16
CA ALA A 413 -5.51 22.56 -16.23
C ALA A 413 -5.32 23.96 -16.83
N ALA A 414 -4.72 24.91 -16.09
CA ALA A 414 -4.42 26.25 -16.60
C ALA A 414 -3.39 26.23 -17.73
N ASP A 415 -2.38 25.37 -17.62
CA ASP A 415 -1.22 25.35 -18.53
C ASP A 415 -1.19 24.15 -19.49
N ARG A 416 -2.07 23.15 -19.31
CA ARG A 416 -2.07 21.91 -20.10
C ARG A 416 -3.44 21.56 -20.66
N VAL A 417 -3.48 21.30 -21.96
CA VAL A 417 -4.68 20.81 -22.65
C VAL A 417 -4.87 19.31 -22.38
N GLY A 418 -6.12 18.89 -22.17
CA GLY A 418 -6.49 17.48 -22.03
C GLY A 418 -6.45 16.93 -20.60
N CYS A 419 -6.12 17.75 -19.60
CA CYS A 419 -6.23 17.40 -18.18
C CYS A 419 -7.68 17.13 -17.78
N TYR A 420 -7.88 16.27 -16.78
CA TYR A 420 -9.18 16.14 -16.10
C TYR A 420 -9.37 17.36 -15.20
N THR A 421 -10.26 18.29 -15.57
CA THR A 421 -10.42 19.53 -14.80
C THR A 421 -11.23 19.28 -13.53
N VAL A 422 -11.07 20.17 -12.54
CA VAL A 422 -11.85 20.08 -11.29
C VAL A 422 -13.36 20.22 -11.56
N GLU A 423 -13.77 21.02 -12.53
CA GLU A 423 -15.17 21.18 -12.92
C GLU A 423 -15.72 19.90 -13.56
N GLU A 424 -14.95 19.26 -14.44
CA GLU A 424 -15.35 17.99 -15.06
C GLU A 424 -15.46 16.90 -14.00
N TYR A 425 -14.45 16.76 -13.14
CA TYR A 425 -14.44 15.79 -12.05
C TYR A 425 -15.62 15.96 -11.09
N LEU A 426 -15.87 17.18 -10.63
CA LEU A 426 -16.98 17.45 -9.71
C LEU A 426 -18.34 17.28 -10.36
N SER A 427 -18.46 17.54 -11.68
CA SER A 427 -19.66 17.23 -12.43
C SER A 427 -19.90 15.72 -12.49
N ASP A 428 -18.89 14.93 -12.84
CA ASP A 428 -18.96 13.47 -12.90
C ASP A 428 -19.28 12.87 -11.52
N LEU A 429 -18.60 13.34 -10.46
CA LEU A 429 -18.87 12.94 -9.08
C LEU A 429 -20.31 13.27 -8.66
N LYS A 430 -20.82 14.46 -9.01
CA LYS A 430 -22.22 14.83 -8.76
C LYS A 430 -23.18 13.87 -9.47
N HIS A 431 -22.90 13.52 -10.73
CA HIS A 431 -23.72 12.57 -11.49
C HIS A 431 -23.72 11.18 -10.84
N ILE A 432 -22.58 10.72 -10.34
CA ILE A 432 -22.45 9.43 -9.65
C ILE A 432 -23.21 9.43 -8.32
N LEU A 433 -23.05 10.47 -7.49
CA LEU A 433 -23.65 10.53 -6.16
C LEU A 433 -25.14 10.90 -6.15
N PHE A 434 -25.61 11.61 -7.18
CA PHE A 434 -26.97 12.13 -7.27
C PHE A 434 -27.71 11.66 -8.53
N GLY A 435 -27.30 10.55 -9.13
CA GLY A 435 -27.92 9.99 -10.34
C GLY A 435 -29.43 9.74 -10.22
N GLU A 436 -29.92 9.49 -9.00
CA GLU A 436 -31.34 9.36 -8.69
C GLU A 436 -32.16 10.63 -9.04
N LEU A 437 -31.53 11.81 -9.03
CA LEU A 437 -32.16 13.06 -9.49
C LEU A 437 -32.56 12.99 -10.97
N GLN A 438 -31.97 12.10 -11.77
CA GLN A 438 -32.37 11.85 -13.15
C GLN A 438 -33.34 10.66 -13.24
N THR A 439 -32.98 9.53 -12.62
CA THR A 439 -33.71 8.25 -12.76
C THR A 439 -35.03 8.20 -12.00
N ARG A 440 -35.21 9.04 -10.98
CA ARG A 440 -36.39 9.09 -10.08
C ARG A 440 -36.62 7.81 -9.29
N GLN A 441 -35.59 6.97 -9.20
CA GLN A 441 -35.62 5.80 -8.34
C GLN A 441 -35.60 6.23 -6.87
N THR A 442 -36.22 5.45 -6.00
CA THR A 442 -36.18 5.68 -4.56
C THR A 442 -34.74 5.67 -4.07
N ILE A 443 -34.35 6.69 -3.31
CA ILE A 443 -33.00 6.83 -2.79
C ILE A 443 -32.88 5.98 -1.53
N GLY A 444 -32.12 4.89 -1.60
CA GLY A 444 -31.90 3.96 -0.48
C GLY A 444 -31.11 4.56 0.68
N ASN A 445 -31.15 3.94 1.86
CA ASN A 445 -30.51 4.46 3.09
C ASN A 445 -29.01 4.77 2.91
N PHE A 446 -28.27 3.84 2.29
CA PHE A 446 -26.85 4.02 1.99
C PHE A 446 -26.59 5.22 1.09
N ARG A 447 -27.34 5.33 -0.01
CA ARG A 447 -27.22 6.44 -0.96
C ARG A 447 -27.54 7.79 -0.32
N ARG A 448 -28.58 7.85 0.52
CA ARG A 448 -28.91 9.06 1.29
C ARG A 448 -27.78 9.46 2.22
N HIS A 449 -27.16 8.49 2.89
CA HIS A 449 -25.99 8.72 3.74
C HIS A 449 -24.80 9.25 2.92
N SER A 450 -24.41 8.60 1.82
CA SER A 450 -23.32 9.08 0.94
C SER A 450 -23.55 10.50 0.41
N GLN A 451 -24.78 10.81 0.00
CA GLN A 451 -25.16 12.16 -0.44
C GLN A 451 -25.05 13.19 0.68
N GLN A 452 -25.46 12.82 1.91
CA GLN A 452 -25.34 13.69 3.07
C GLN A 452 -23.87 13.97 3.42
N ILE A 453 -23.03 12.94 3.47
CA ILE A 453 -21.59 13.09 3.74
C ILE A 453 -20.93 13.96 2.67
N CYS A 454 -21.24 13.77 1.39
CA CYS A 454 -20.71 14.63 0.32
C CYS A 454 -21.08 16.11 0.51
N VAL A 455 -22.35 16.41 0.83
CA VAL A 455 -22.79 17.79 1.10
C VAL A 455 -22.09 18.36 2.33
N GLU A 456 -21.94 17.57 3.40
CA GLU A 456 -21.24 17.98 4.62
C GLU A 456 -19.76 18.28 4.37
N SER A 457 -19.06 17.41 3.64
CA SER A 457 -17.66 17.63 3.24
C SER A 457 -17.52 18.88 2.38
N MET A 458 -18.40 19.10 1.40
CA MET A 458 -18.37 20.31 0.57
C MET A 458 -18.66 21.59 1.36
N VAL A 459 -19.57 21.54 2.34
CA VAL A 459 -19.81 22.65 3.27
C VAL A 459 -18.59 22.91 4.17
N SER A 460 -17.90 21.85 4.62
CA SER A 460 -16.65 21.98 5.37
C SER A 460 -15.57 22.71 4.57
N LEU A 461 -15.42 22.35 3.28
CA LEU A 461 -14.49 23.02 2.36
C LEU A 461 -14.80 24.51 2.16
N LEU A 462 -16.09 24.86 2.02
CA LEU A 462 -16.53 26.25 1.88
C LEU A 462 -16.10 27.11 3.08
N ASN A 463 -16.15 26.54 4.28
CA ASN A 463 -15.89 27.22 5.55
C ASN A 463 -14.46 26.98 6.08
N ASN A 464 -13.57 26.39 5.28
CA ASN A 464 -12.24 26.01 5.75
C ASN A 464 -11.29 27.22 5.81
N GLU A 465 -10.98 27.66 7.03
CA GLU A 465 -10.12 28.82 7.29
C GLU A 465 -8.69 28.69 6.73
N LYS A 466 -8.16 27.47 6.62
CA LYS A 466 -6.83 27.22 6.04
C LYS A 466 -6.80 27.56 4.56
N TYR A 467 -7.90 27.32 3.84
CA TYR A 467 -7.99 27.44 2.39
C TYR A 467 -8.78 28.66 1.90
N LYS A 468 -9.21 29.56 2.79
CA LYS A 468 -10.02 30.74 2.47
C LYS A 468 -9.40 31.73 1.45
N LYS A 469 -8.08 31.68 1.25
CA LYS A 469 -7.34 32.52 0.29
C LYS A 469 -7.06 31.81 -1.04
N THR A 470 -7.63 30.63 -1.25
CA THR A 470 -7.52 29.83 -2.47
C THR A 470 -8.86 29.82 -3.20
N ASP A 471 -8.95 29.12 -4.34
CA ASP A 471 -10.21 28.94 -5.06
C ASP A 471 -11.08 27.80 -4.49
N VAL A 472 -10.62 27.06 -3.48
CA VAL A 472 -11.38 25.95 -2.89
C VAL A 472 -12.78 26.38 -2.40
N PRO A 473 -12.97 27.53 -1.71
CA PRO A 473 -14.32 27.99 -1.35
C PRO A 473 -15.20 28.28 -2.57
N VAL A 474 -14.62 28.80 -3.66
CA VAL A 474 -15.35 29.08 -4.91
C VAL A 474 -15.78 27.78 -5.59
N ILE A 475 -14.88 26.79 -5.65
CA ILE A 475 -15.13 25.45 -6.20
C ILE A 475 -16.25 24.76 -5.40
N ALA A 476 -16.14 24.72 -4.08
CA ALA A 476 -17.16 24.15 -3.20
C ALA A 476 -18.51 24.86 -3.35
N ARG A 477 -18.51 26.20 -3.35
CA ARG A 477 -19.74 27.00 -3.55
C ARG A 477 -20.41 26.69 -4.89
N ASN A 478 -19.64 26.60 -5.98
CA ASN A 478 -20.19 26.29 -7.30
C ASN A 478 -20.87 24.92 -7.33
N PHE A 479 -20.20 23.90 -6.78
CA PHE A 479 -20.79 22.56 -6.65
C PHE A 479 -22.11 22.59 -5.86
N LEU A 480 -22.12 23.25 -4.69
CA LEU A 480 -23.28 23.34 -3.81
C LEU A 480 -24.44 24.10 -4.46
N VAL A 481 -24.17 25.22 -5.14
CA VAL A 481 -25.19 26.00 -5.88
C VAL A 481 -25.80 25.16 -6.99
N GLY A 482 -24.97 24.50 -7.81
CA GLY A 482 -25.44 23.65 -8.89
C GLY A 482 -26.27 22.48 -8.37
N LEU A 483 -25.83 21.84 -7.29
CA LEU A 483 -26.56 20.76 -6.64
C LEU A 483 -27.91 21.25 -6.07
N ALA A 484 -27.96 22.41 -5.42
CA ALA A 484 -29.20 22.97 -4.88
C ALA A 484 -30.23 23.25 -5.99
N GLN A 485 -29.78 23.78 -7.13
CA GLN A 485 -30.64 23.99 -8.31
C GLN A 485 -31.18 22.66 -8.85
N ASP A 486 -30.31 21.65 -8.99
CA ASP A 486 -30.71 20.32 -9.44
C ASP A 486 -31.72 19.70 -8.48
N ILE A 487 -31.48 19.74 -7.17
CA ILE A 487 -32.41 19.22 -6.16
C ILE A 487 -33.75 19.94 -6.24
N GLN A 488 -33.75 21.28 -6.27
CA GLN A 488 -34.97 22.08 -6.29
C GLN A 488 -35.83 21.77 -7.52
N LYS A 489 -35.20 21.62 -8.69
CA LYS A 489 -35.86 21.25 -9.94
C LYS A 489 -36.46 19.84 -9.89
N ASN A 490 -35.84 18.93 -9.15
CA ASN A 490 -36.07 17.50 -9.29
C ASN A 490 -36.83 16.84 -8.13
N LYS A 491 -36.79 17.40 -6.91
CA LYS A 491 -37.31 16.75 -5.69
C LYS A 491 -38.81 16.44 -5.74
N SER A 492 -39.62 17.28 -6.37
CA SER A 492 -41.08 17.08 -6.46
C SER A 492 -41.50 15.89 -7.32
N TYR A 493 -40.61 15.39 -8.19
CA TYR A 493 -40.89 14.26 -9.08
C TYR A 493 -40.71 12.88 -8.42
N PHE A 494 -40.16 12.82 -7.20
CA PHE A 494 -40.01 11.56 -6.47
C PHE A 494 -41.35 11.10 -5.88
N LYS A 495 -41.69 9.82 -6.09
CA LYS A 495 -42.98 9.27 -5.64
C LYS A 495 -42.99 8.97 -4.14
N ASP A 496 -41.88 8.50 -3.58
CA ASP A 496 -41.80 8.15 -2.17
C ASP A 496 -41.46 9.37 -1.29
N THR A 497 -42.09 9.43 -0.11
CA THR A 497 -41.92 10.55 0.82
C THR A 497 -40.49 10.64 1.35
N VAL A 498 -39.83 9.51 1.60
CA VAL A 498 -38.50 9.47 2.22
C VAL A 498 -37.45 10.15 1.33
N SER A 499 -37.47 9.89 0.03
CA SER A 499 -36.57 10.53 -0.93
C SER A 499 -36.87 12.03 -1.06
N ARG A 500 -38.15 12.42 -1.08
CA ARG A 500 -38.55 13.84 -1.12
C ARG A 500 -38.04 14.61 0.09
N GLU A 501 -38.27 14.08 1.29
CA GLU A 501 -37.86 14.73 2.54
C GLU A 501 -36.34 14.80 2.67
N HIS A 502 -35.63 13.75 2.26
CA HIS A 502 -34.16 13.76 2.21
C HIS A 502 -33.62 14.86 1.29
N LEU A 503 -34.14 14.94 0.07
CA LEU A 503 -33.74 15.98 -0.88
C LEU A 503 -34.11 17.38 -0.38
N ALA A 504 -35.28 17.54 0.25
CA ALA A 504 -35.66 18.80 0.87
C ALA A 504 -34.72 19.19 2.02
N TYR A 505 -34.31 18.22 2.85
CA TYR A 505 -33.32 18.40 3.90
C TYR A 505 -31.96 18.83 3.35
N LEU A 506 -31.42 18.14 2.33
CA LEU A 506 -30.16 18.53 1.70
C LEU A 506 -30.25 19.94 1.09
N TYR A 507 -31.35 20.25 0.39
CA TYR A 507 -31.57 21.59 -0.15
C TYR A 507 -31.54 22.67 0.93
N ALA A 508 -32.31 22.50 2.02
CA ALA A 508 -32.35 23.45 3.12
C ALA A 508 -30.98 23.62 3.80
N LYS A 509 -30.24 22.51 3.96
CA LYS A 509 -28.87 22.52 4.50
C LYS A 509 -27.92 23.32 3.63
N ILE A 510 -27.99 23.14 2.31
CA ILE A 510 -27.17 23.88 1.36
C ILE A 510 -27.52 25.38 1.39
N GLN A 511 -28.81 25.74 1.33
CA GLN A 511 -29.25 27.13 1.33
C GLN A 511 -28.76 27.88 2.58
N LYS A 512 -28.86 27.26 3.76
CA LYS A 512 -28.37 27.83 5.03
C LYS A 512 -26.88 28.18 5.01
N GLN A 513 -26.08 27.53 4.18
CA GLN A 513 -24.63 27.78 4.06
C GLN A 513 -24.28 28.78 2.96
N LEU A 514 -25.23 29.09 2.07
CA LEU A 514 -25.04 30.01 0.96
C LEU A 514 -25.59 31.43 1.24
N GLU A 515 -26.44 31.56 2.25
CA GLU A 515 -26.87 32.82 2.89
C GLU A 515 -25.73 33.41 3.72
#